data_AF-A0A9Q0Z4X2-F1
#
_entry.id   AF-A0A9Q0Z4X2-F1
#
_cell.length_a   1.000
_cell.length_b   1.000
_cell.length_c   1.000
_cell.angle_alpha   90.00
_cell.angle_beta   90.00
_cell.angle_gamma   90.00
#
_symmetry.space_group_name_H-M   'P 1'
#
loop_
_entity.id
_entity.type
_entity.pdbx_description
1 polymer ?
#
loop_
_entity_poly.entity_id
_entity_poly.type
_entity_poly.pdbx_seq_one_letter_code
_entity_poly.pdbx_strand_id
1 'polypeptide(L)'
;MQIVAERALYLWNNDHIENLIRQNRKVILPIIFPALEKNGRNHWNQAVQSLTVNVRKIFADIDPELFEECLRQFQENEAKAEEIKTKQEVTWKRLEEIAATKATSSEAVLVPRAIPTLTSSG
;
A
#
# COMPACT_ATOMS: atom_id res chain seq x y z
N MET A 1 1.87 -15.99 8.27
CA MET A 1 1.18 -14.69 8.47
C MET A 1 0.20 -14.68 9.64
N GLN A 2 -0.50 -15.78 9.94
CA GLN A 2 -1.55 -15.84 10.98
C GLN A 2 -1.07 -15.52 12.41
N ILE A 3 0.12 -15.99 12.81
CA ILE A 3 0.67 -15.84 14.17
C ILE A 3 1.00 -14.37 14.51
N VAL A 4 1.33 -13.55 13.51
CA VAL A 4 1.68 -12.14 13.73
C VAL A 4 0.44 -11.32 14.03
N ALA A 5 -0.64 -11.54 13.27
CA ALA A 5 -1.91 -10.86 13.51
C ALA A 5 -2.52 -11.26 14.87
N GLU A 6 -2.40 -12.53 15.25
CA GLU A 6 -2.85 -13.04 16.55
C GLU A 6 -2.03 -12.48 17.72
N ARG A 7 -0.70 -12.36 17.58
CA ARG A 7 0.15 -11.72 18.59
C ARG A 7 -0.06 -10.21 18.67
N ALA A 8 -0.32 -9.54 17.55
CA ALA A 8 -0.70 -8.12 17.54
C ALA A 8 -2.08 -7.90 18.20
N LEU A 9 -2.98 -8.88 18.11
CA LEU A 9 -4.30 -8.89 18.77
C LEU A 9 -4.19 -8.79 20.30
N TYR A 10 -3.20 -9.44 20.91
CA TYR A 10 -2.98 -9.39 22.36
C TYR A 10 -2.66 -7.99 22.88
N LEU A 11 -2.04 -7.13 22.08
CA LEU A 11 -1.75 -5.74 22.47
C LEU A 11 -3.05 -4.94 22.63
N TRP A 12 -4.07 -5.22 21.81
CA TRP A 12 -5.36 -4.55 21.88
C TRP A 12 -6.28 -5.07 22.99
N ASN A 13 -6.07 -6.31 23.45
CA ASN A 13 -6.79 -6.86 24.61
C ASN A 13 -6.22 -6.40 25.96
N ASN A 14 -5.18 -5.57 25.97
CA ASN A 14 -4.61 -5.02 27.19
C ASN A 14 -5.16 -3.61 27.42
N ASP A 15 -6.00 -3.46 28.45
CA ASP A 15 -6.66 -2.19 28.80
C ASP A 15 -5.68 -1.02 28.96
N HIS A 16 -4.46 -1.27 29.43
CA HIS A 16 -3.45 -0.23 29.57
C HIS A 16 -2.97 0.28 28.22
N ILE A 17 -2.73 -0.64 27.27
CA ILE A 17 -2.31 -0.31 25.92
C ILE A 17 -3.46 0.35 25.16
N GLU A 18 -4.68 -0.17 25.28
CA GLU A 18 -5.87 0.46 24.71
C GLU A 18 -6.02 1.92 25.19
N ASN A 19 -5.84 2.16 26.49
CA ASN A 19 -5.94 3.50 27.06
C ASN A 19 -4.83 4.43 26.53
N LEU A 20 -3.59 3.96 26.40
CA LEU A 20 -2.51 4.74 25.80
C LEU A 20 -2.78 5.06 24.33
N ILE A 21 -3.32 4.12 23.58
CA ILE A 21 -3.73 4.31 22.19
C ILE A 21 -4.84 5.37 22.09
N ARG A 22 -5.84 5.30 22.99
CA ARG A 22 -6.94 6.26 23.08
C ARG A 22 -6.45 7.68 23.39
N GLN A 23 -5.46 7.82 24.28
CA GLN A 23 -4.87 9.12 24.61
C GLN A 23 -4.06 9.72 23.45
N ASN A 24 -3.36 8.88 22.69
CA ASN A 24 -2.50 9.29 21.56
C ASN A 24 -3.17 9.17 20.19
N ARG A 25 -4.51 9.05 20.17
CA ARG A 25 -5.31 8.76 18.96
C ARG A 25 -5.03 9.69 17.78
N LYS A 26 -4.75 10.98 18.04
CA LYS A 26 -4.49 11.99 16.99
C LYS A 26 -3.26 11.66 16.14
N VAL A 27 -2.30 10.91 16.68
CA VAL A 27 -1.10 10.48 15.98
C VAL A 27 -1.24 9.04 15.51
N ILE A 28 -1.76 8.15 16.37
CA ILE A 28 -1.82 6.72 16.08
C ILE A 28 -2.86 6.41 15.01
N LEU A 29 -4.07 6.98 15.12
CA LEU A 29 -5.19 6.64 14.24
C LEU A 29 -4.84 6.88 12.77
N PRO A 30 -4.35 8.07 12.33
CA PRO A 30 -4.01 8.30 10.93
C PRO A 30 -2.97 7.31 10.37
N ILE A 31 -2.03 6.83 11.20
CA ILE A 31 -0.97 5.90 10.78
C ILE A 31 -1.54 4.50 10.53
N ILE A 32 -2.41 4.02 11.42
CA ILE A 32 -2.95 2.66 11.34
C ILE A 32 -4.22 2.55 10.49
N PHE A 33 -4.92 3.66 10.27
CA PHE A 33 -6.21 3.70 9.56
C PHE A 33 -6.17 3.01 8.20
N PRO A 34 -5.17 3.22 7.32
CA PRO A 34 -5.14 2.57 6.01
C PRO A 34 -5.05 1.04 6.12
N ALA A 35 -4.35 0.52 7.13
CA ALA A 35 -4.26 -0.91 7.38
C ALA A 35 -5.59 -1.46 7.91
N LEU A 36 -6.28 -0.71 8.78
CA LEU A 36 -7.61 -1.07 9.28
C LEU A 36 -8.65 -1.12 8.15
N GLU A 37 -8.67 -0.14 7.23
CA GLU A 37 -9.60 -0.15 6.10
C GLU A 37 -9.35 -1.35 5.18
N LYS A 38 -8.09 -1.62 4.82
CA LYS A 38 -7.74 -2.76 3.96
C LYS A 38 -8.08 -4.10 4.60
N ASN A 39 -7.82 -4.26 5.90
CA ASN A 39 -8.16 -5.47 6.64
C ASN A 39 -9.68 -5.64 6.80
N GLY A 40 -10.42 -4.55 6.98
CA GLY A 40 -11.87 -4.59 7.11
C GLY A 40 -12.60 -4.97 5.82
N ARG A 41 -12.04 -4.64 4.66
CA ARG A 41 -12.71 -4.85 3.37
C ARG A 41 -12.77 -6.30 2.91
N ASN A 42 -11.75 -7.13 3.16
CA ASN A 42 -11.73 -8.56 2.79
C ASN A 42 -10.47 -9.26 3.35
N HIS A 43 -10.36 -9.42 4.67
CA HIS A 43 -9.27 -10.22 5.25
C HIS A 43 -9.65 -11.71 5.35
N TRP A 44 -8.83 -12.63 4.88
CA TRP A 44 -9.15 -14.08 4.85
C TRP A 44 -9.41 -14.73 6.22
N ASN A 45 -8.92 -14.12 7.30
CA ASN A 45 -9.12 -14.58 8.68
C ASN A 45 -10.23 -13.79 9.39
N GLN A 46 -11.28 -14.50 9.81
CA GLN A 46 -12.46 -13.93 10.47
C GLN A 46 -12.15 -13.24 11.81
N ALA A 47 -11.23 -13.77 12.61
CA ALA A 47 -10.85 -13.17 13.89
C ALA A 47 -10.19 -11.79 13.68
N VAL A 48 -9.36 -11.67 12.66
CA VAL A 48 -8.72 -10.39 12.28
C VAL A 48 -9.76 -9.40 11.76
N GLN A 49 -10.76 -9.85 10.98
CA GLN A 49 -11.87 -8.99 10.58
C GLN A 49 -12.65 -8.47 11.81
N SER A 50 -13.04 -9.37 12.72
CA SER A 50 -13.79 -8.99 13.94
C SER A 50 -13.02 -8.01 14.81
N LEU A 51 -11.70 -8.20 14.99
CA LEU A 51 -10.87 -7.24 15.73
C LEU A 51 -10.84 -5.89 15.01
N THR A 52 -10.63 -5.90 13.69
CA THR A 52 -10.57 -4.66 12.89
C THR A 52 -11.84 -3.84 13.06
N VAL A 53 -13.01 -4.50 13.05
CA VAL A 53 -14.30 -3.85 13.31
C VAL A 53 -14.36 -3.28 14.73
N ASN A 54 -13.92 -4.03 15.74
CA ASN A 54 -13.89 -3.55 17.13
C ASN A 54 -13.01 -2.29 17.27
N VAL A 55 -11.76 -2.35 16.80
CA VAL A 55 -10.81 -1.23 16.86
C VAL A 55 -11.35 0.00 16.13
N ARG A 56 -11.94 -0.17 14.94
CA ARG A 56 -12.59 0.92 14.22
C ARG A 56 -13.70 1.56 15.04
N LYS A 57 -14.55 0.73 15.65
CA LYS A 57 -15.64 1.20 16.50
C LYS A 57 -15.13 2.01 17.68
N ILE A 58 -14.09 1.52 18.38
CA ILE A 58 -13.47 2.24 19.49
C ILE A 58 -13.07 3.66 19.06
N PHE A 59 -12.34 3.80 17.95
CA PHE A 59 -11.91 5.12 17.48
C PHE A 59 -13.05 6.01 16.99
N ALA A 60 -14.04 5.45 16.30
CA ALA A 60 -15.22 6.18 15.88
C ALA A 60 -16.03 6.69 17.08
N ASP A 61 -16.13 5.92 18.16
CA ASP A 61 -16.85 6.30 19.38
C ASP A 61 -16.07 7.36 20.20
N ILE A 62 -14.73 7.34 20.17
CA ILE A 62 -13.89 8.31 20.90
C ILE A 62 -13.86 9.67 20.22
N ASP A 63 -13.63 9.66 18.91
CA ASP A 63 -13.36 10.88 18.14
C ASP A 63 -13.91 10.74 16.71
N PRO A 64 -15.24 10.92 16.53
CA PRO A 64 -15.90 10.75 15.25
C PRO A 64 -15.33 11.68 14.16
N GLU A 65 -14.96 12.90 14.54
CA GLU A 65 -14.42 13.91 13.62
C GLU A 65 -13.06 13.49 13.08
N LEU A 66 -12.15 13.05 13.96
CA LEU A 66 -10.85 12.54 13.55
C LEU A 66 -10.98 11.27 12.69
N PHE A 67 -11.92 10.39 13.05
CA PHE A 67 -12.18 9.17 12.28
C PHE A 67 -12.65 9.49 10.85
N GLU A 68 -13.60 10.41 10.72
CA GLU A 68 -14.13 10.84 9.42
C GLU A 68 -13.06 11.56 8.57
N GLU A 69 -12.21 12.38 9.19
CA GLU A 69 -11.07 12.99 8.51
C GLU A 69 -10.10 11.92 7.97
N CYS A 70 -9.76 10.91 8.78
CA CYS A 70 -8.91 9.81 8.33
C CYS A 70 -9.55 9.02 7.18
N LEU A 71 -10.88 8.82 7.22
CA LEU A 71 -11.63 8.16 6.17
C LEU A 71 -11.57 8.93 4.85
N ARG A 72 -11.80 10.24 4.88
CA ARG A 72 -11.68 11.10 3.69
C ARG A 72 -10.27 11.07 3.11
N GLN A 73 -9.25 11.26 3.94
CA GLN A 73 -7.86 11.21 3.48
C GLN A 73 -7.51 9.86 2.85
N PHE A 74 -8.00 8.76 3.43
CA PHE A 74 -7.79 7.43 2.87
C PHE A 74 -8.43 7.29 1.49
N GLN A 75 -9.68 7.72 1.32
CA GLN A 75 -10.38 7.67 0.02
C GLN A 75 -9.69 8.54 -1.04
N GLU A 76 -9.24 9.74 -0.68
CA GLU A 76 -8.49 10.62 -1.59
C GLU A 76 -7.17 9.98 -2.03
N ASN A 77 -6.45 9.35 -1.10
CA ASN A 77 -5.22 8.64 -1.41
C ASN A 77 -5.45 7.41 -2.30
N GLU A 78 -6.54 6.67 -2.11
CA GLU A 78 -6.90 5.57 -3.00
C GLU A 78 -7.21 6.06 -4.42
N ALA A 79 -7.98 7.15 -4.56
CA ALA A 79 -8.29 7.73 -5.86
C ALA A 79 -7.03 8.20 -6.59
N LYS A 80 -6.11 8.89 -5.88
CA LYS A 80 -4.82 9.32 -6.44
C LYS A 80 -3.96 8.12 -6.86
N ALA A 81 -3.93 7.05 -6.06
CA ALA A 81 -3.17 5.86 -6.38
C ALA A 81 -3.70 5.17 -7.66
N GLU A 82 -5.03 5.10 -7.82
CA GLU A 82 -5.64 4.53 -9.02
C GLU A 82 -5.40 5.39 -10.27
N GLU A 83 -5.41 6.72 -10.12
CA GLU A 83 -5.06 7.64 -11.21
C GLU A 83 -3.61 7.44 -11.66
N ILE A 84 -2.66 7.33 -10.71
CA ILE A 84 -1.25 7.08 -11.00
C ILE A 84 -1.10 5.73 -11.71
N LYS A 85 -1.75 4.69 -11.21
CA LYS A 85 -1.72 3.35 -11.81
C LYS A 85 -2.25 3.38 -13.25
N THR A 86 -3.39 4.03 -13.48
CA THR A 86 -3.97 4.19 -14.82
C THR A 86 -3.00 4.91 -15.77
N LYS A 87 -2.36 6.00 -15.33
CA LYS A 87 -1.36 6.72 -16.12
C LYS A 87 -0.15 5.84 -16.47
N GLN A 88 0.30 5.02 -15.52
CA GLN A 88 1.38 4.05 -15.76
C GLN A 88 0.95 3.01 -16.80
N GLU A 89 -0.24 2.43 -16.70
CA GLU A 89 -0.76 1.46 -17.65
C GLU A 89 -0.87 2.02 -19.07
N VAL A 90 -1.35 3.26 -19.23
CA VAL A 90 -1.39 3.93 -20.54
C VAL A 90 0.01 4.14 -21.11
N THR A 91 0.96 4.54 -20.27
CA THR A 91 2.35 4.74 -20.68
C THR A 91 3.01 3.43 -21.12
N TRP A 92 2.78 2.34 -20.38
CA TRP A 92 3.29 1.01 -20.72
C TRP A 92 2.70 0.48 -22.03
N LYS A 93 1.37 0.60 -22.24
CA LYS A 93 0.72 0.20 -23.50
C LYS A 93 1.31 0.95 -24.70
N ARG A 94 1.54 2.25 -24.58
CA ARG A 94 2.15 3.04 -25.66
C ARG A 94 3.58 2.58 -25.97
N LEU A 95 4.36 2.21 -24.95
CA LEU A 95 5.71 1.67 -25.15
C LEU A 95 5.68 0.31 -25.86
N GLU A 96 4.73 -0.56 -25.51
CA GLU A 96 4.53 -1.85 -26.17
C GLU A 96 4.14 -1.68 -27.66
N GLU A 97 3.25 -0.74 -27.98
CA GLU A 97 2.88 -0.43 -29.37
C GLU A 97 4.07 0.09 -30.20
N ILE A 98 4.89 0.97 -29.61
CA ILE A 98 6.12 1.47 -30.27
C ILE A 98 7.12 0.33 -30.48
N ALA A 99 7.27 -0.57 -29.51
CA ALA A 99 8.15 -1.73 -29.64
C ALA A 99 7.65 -2.70 -30.73
N ALA A 100 6.35 -2.98 -30.77
CA ALA A 100 5.73 -3.84 -31.78
C ALA A 100 5.88 -3.28 -33.19
N THR A 101 5.62 -1.99 -33.39
CA THR A 101 5.77 -1.32 -34.70
C THR A 101 7.23 -1.29 -35.18
N LYS A 102 8.20 -1.06 -34.28
CA LYS A 102 9.63 -1.14 -34.61
C LYS A 102 10.09 -2.56 -34.93
N ALA A 103 9.56 -3.57 -34.24
CA ALA A 103 9.84 -4.97 -34.55
C ALA A 103 9.31 -5.37 -35.93
N THR A 104 8.17 -4.82 -36.37
CA THR A 104 7.64 -5.04 -37.72
C THR A 104 8.36 -4.25 -38.82
N SER A 105 9.06 -3.16 -38.48
CA SER A 105 9.73 -2.27 -39.44
C SER A 105 11.18 -2.67 -39.78
N SER A 106 11.73 -3.73 -39.18
CA SER A 106 13.11 -4.19 -39.41
C SER A 106 14.15 -3.06 -39.39
N GLU A 107 14.28 -2.37 -38.26
CA GLU A 107 15.54 -1.72 -37.92
C GLU A 107 16.00 -2.34 -36.60
N ALA A 108 16.69 -3.49 -36.74
CA ALA A 108 17.39 -4.11 -35.63
C ALA A 108 18.47 -3.14 -35.16
N VAL A 109 18.15 -2.34 -34.14
CA VAL A 109 19.15 -1.52 -33.43
C VAL A 109 20.08 -2.50 -32.72
N LEU A 110 21.12 -2.93 -33.44
CA LEU A 110 22.28 -3.59 -32.90
C LEU A 110 22.91 -2.62 -31.90
N VAL A 111 22.63 -2.82 -30.61
CA VAL A 111 23.39 -2.18 -29.54
C VAL A 111 24.84 -2.68 -29.67
N PRO A 112 25.83 -1.84 -30.03
CA PRO A 112 27.21 -2.31 -30.10
C PRO A 112 27.64 -2.66 -28.69
N ARG A 113 27.85 -3.95 -28.43
CA ARG A 113 28.50 -4.42 -27.20
C ARG A 113 29.94 -3.91 -27.25
N ALA A 114 30.21 -2.82 -26.54
CA ALA A 114 31.57 -2.36 -26.31
C ALA A 114 32.32 -3.47 -25.55
N ILE A 115 33.19 -4.20 -26.25
CA ILE A 115 34.15 -5.10 -25.65
C ILE A 115 35.29 -4.20 -25.13
N PRO A 116 35.58 -4.15 -23.83
CA PRO A 116 36.76 -3.46 -23.34
C PRO A 116 37.99 -4.24 -23.82
N THR A 117 38.74 -3.67 -24.74
CA THR A 117 40.06 -4.18 -25.16
C THR A 117 41.01 -4.03 -23.98
N LEU A 118 41.29 -5.13 -23.29
CA LEU A 118 42.43 -5.21 -22.36
C LEU A 118 43.71 -5.13 -23.20
N THR A 119 44.34 -3.96 -23.17
CA THR A 119 45.67 -3.74 -23.73
C THR A 119 46.68 -4.55 -22.93
N SER A 120 47.25 -5.57 -23.58
CA SER A 120 48.52 -6.17 -23.16
C SER A 120 49.62 -5.11 -23.26
N SER A 121 50.44 -4.97 -22.22
CA SER A 121 51.66 -4.16 -22.28
C SER A 121 52.75 -4.86 -21.47
N GLY A 122 53.75 -5.35 -22.23
CA GLY A 122 55.19 -5.30 -21.96
C GLY A 122 55.70 -5.94 -20.68
#